data_AF-A0A382HIB3-F1
#
_entry.id   AF-A0A382HIB3-F1
#
_cell.length_a   1.000
_cell.length_b   1.000
_cell.length_c   1.000
_cell.angle_alpha   90.00
_cell.angle_beta   90.00
_cell.angle_gamma   90.00
#
_symmetry.space_group_name_H-M   'P 1'
#
loop_
_entity.id
_entity.type
_entity.pdbx_description
1 polymer ?
#
loop_
_entity_poly.entity_id
_entity_poly.type
_entity_poly.pdbx_seq_one_letter_code
_entity_poly.pdbx_strand_id
1 'polypeptide(L)'
;FQLKTKYKKLYSQLTSVIYLKTQSFNLLRSWRIKQERKLKTKKNINSKIMTNKEVKRFMMTYERLTLQMFKDMPKISKVVLSLNKFHQINNIRFAS
;
A
#
# COMPACT_ATOMS: atom_id res chain seq x y z
N PHE A 1 14.75 2.12 19.13
CA PHE A 1 15.48 3.39 18.89
C PHE A 1 15.40 3.90 17.46
N GLN A 2 15.64 3.09 16.42
CA GLN A 2 15.74 3.59 15.03
C GLN A 2 14.48 4.31 14.49
N LEU A 3 13.28 3.87 14.86
CA LEU A 3 12.03 4.52 14.44
C LEU A 3 11.88 5.94 15.01
N LYS A 4 12.30 6.17 16.25
CA LYS A 4 12.20 7.49 16.91
C LYS A 4 13.23 8.49 16.39
N THR A 5 14.37 8.02 15.88
CA THR A 5 15.50 8.87 15.48
C THR A 5 15.63 8.96 13.97
N LYS A 6 16.05 7.87 13.31
CA LYS A 6 16.37 7.86 11.88
C LYS A 6 15.15 8.11 10.99
N TYR A 7 14.04 7.43 11.27
CA TYR A 7 12.81 7.62 10.50
C TYR A 7 12.21 9.01 10.72
N LYS A 8 12.22 9.52 11.96
CA LYS A 8 11.74 10.90 12.24
C LYS A 8 12.51 11.94 11.42
N LYS A 9 13.85 11.82 11.35
CA LYS A 9 14.71 12.71 10.55
C LYS A 9 14.43 12.61 9.05
N LEU A 10 14.15 11.42 8.54
CA LEU A 10 13.78 11.23 7.14
C LEU A 10 12.40 11.84 6.85
N TYR A 11 11.41 11.56 7.69
CA TYR A 11 10.05 12.06 7.50
C TYR A 11 9.97 13.59 7.62
N SER A 12 10.82 14.23 8.43
CA SER A 12 10.86 15.70 8.51
C SER A 12 11.35 16.38 7.23
N GLN A 13 11.97 15.64 6.29
CA GLN A 13 12.36 16.17 4.99
C GLN A 13 11.23 16.13 3.96
N LEU A 14 10.14 15.40 4.22
CA LEU A 14 9.00 15.34 3.32
C LEU A 14 8.13 16.59 3.48
N THR A 15 8.06 17.40 2.43
CA THR A 15 7.25 18.63 2.40
C THR A 15 5.77 18.36 2.16
N SER A 16 5.43 17.24 1.52
CA SER A 16 4.04 16.88 1.22
C SER A 16 3.90 15.38 1.00
N VAL A 17 2.72 14.84 1.31
CA VAL A 17 2.39 13.42 1.14
C VAL A 17 1.24 13.28 0.14
N ILE A 18 1.40 12.39 -0.83
CA ILE A 18 0.36 11.93 -1.75
C ILE A 18 -0.04 10.52 -1.32
N TYR A 19 -1.33 10.33 -1.00
CA TYR A 19 -1.85 9.06 -0.53
C TYR A 19 -2.76 8.40 -1.55
N LEU A 20 -2.40 7.17 -1.96
CA LEU A 20 -3.23 6.30 -2.78
C LEU A 20 -4.17 5.51 -1.87
N LYS A 21 -5.43 5.95 -1.77
CA LYS A 21 -6.44 5.32 -0.94
C LYS A 21 -7.14 4.20 -1.69
N THR A 22 -7.26 3.04 -1.04
CA THR A 22 -8.07 1.92 -1.54
C THR A 22 -9.37 1.77 -0.77
N GLN A 23 -10.38 1.16 -1.37
CA GLN A 23 -11.67 0.94 -0.75
C GLN A 23 -11.64 -0.07 0.42
N SER A 24 -10.79 -1.11 0.33
CA SER A 24 -10.70 -2.13 1.38
C SER A 24 -9.36 -2.88 1.37
N PHE A 25 -9.02 -3.50 2.50
CA PHE A 25 -7.85 -4.35 2.62
C PHE A 25 -7.94 -5.62 1.76
N ASN A 26 -9.15 -6.17 1.61
CA ASN A 26 -9.40 -7.31 0.74
C ASN A 26 -9.08 -7.01 -0.74
N LEU A 27 -9.36 -5.79 -1.18
CA LEU A 27 -9.02 -5.35 -2.52
C LEU A 27 -7.49 -5.34 -2.73
N LEU A 28 -6.72 -4.80 -1.76
CA LEU A 28 -5.26 -4.85 -1.78
C LEU A 28 -4.74 -6.30 -1.88
N ARG A 29 -5.34 -7.23 -1.14
CA ARG A 29 -4.97 -8.67 -1.23
C ARG A 29 -5.18 -9.22 -2.64
N SER A 30 -6.31 -8.89 -3.28
CA SER A 30 -6.59 -9.34 -4.66
C SER A 30 -5.58 -8.79 -5.66
N TRP A 31 -5.16 -7.54 -5.50
CA TRP A 31 -4.14 -6.91 -6.32
C TRP A 31 -2.77 -7.54 -6.11
N ARG A 32 -2.41 -7.87 -4.87
CA ARG A 32 -1.16 -8.59 -4.57
C ARG A 32 -1.13 -9.97 -5.24
N ILE A 33 -2.24 -10.70 -5.24
CA ILE A 33 -2.35 -11.98 -5.97
C ILE A 33 -2.19 -11.77 -7.48
N LYS A 34 -2.83 -10.73 -8.04
CA LYS A 34 -2.68 -10.39 -9.47
C LYS A 34 -1.23 -10.06 -9.82
N GLN A 35 -0.53 -9.35 -8.94
CA GLN A 35 0.89 -9.03 -9.10
C GLN A 35 1.77 -10.30 -9.09
N GLU A 36 1.58 -11.20 -8.14
CA GLU A 36 2.31 -12.48 -8.08
C GLU A 36 2.07 -13.34 -9.33
N ARG A 37 0.83 -13.39 -9.85
CA ARG A 37 0.53 -14.06 -11.13
C ARG A 37 1.27 -13.44 -12.31
N LYS A 38 1.33 -12.11 -12.40
CA LYS A 38 2.10 -11.40 -13.43
C LYS A 38 3.61 -11.63 -13.30
N LEU A 39 4.11 -11.84 -12.08
CA LEU A 39 5.52 -12.19 -11.84
C LEU A 39 5.83 -13.61 -12.32
N LYS A 40 4.92 -14.58 -12.10
CA LYS A 40 5.03 -15.95 -12.64
C LYS A 40 5.23 -15.97 -14.15
N THR A 41 4.45 -15.18 -14.87
CA THR A 41 4.48 -15.18 -16.33
C THR A 41 5.71 -14.46 -16.91
N LYS A 42 6.41 -13.64 -16.12
CA LYS A 42 7.53 -12.81 -16.58
C LYS A 42 8.92 -13.34 -16.25
N LYS A 43 9.06 -14.37 -15.39
CA LYS A 43 10.38 -14.78 -14.89
C LYS A 43 10.81 -16.18 -15.31
N ASN A 44 12.09 -16.25 -15.70
CA ASN A 44 12.89 -17.47 -15.79
C ASN A 44 13.23 -17.99 -14.38
N ILE A 45 12.59 -19.09 -13.99
CA ILE A 45 12.99 -20.18 -13.08
C ILE A 45 13.42 -19.85 -11.61
N ASN A 46 13.98 -18.69 -11.25
CA ASN A 46 14.60 -18.48 -9.93
C ASN A 46 13.97 -17.39 -9.02
N SER A 47 12.70 -17.00 -9.22
CA SER A 47 12.01 -16.14 -8.25
C SER A 47 11.28 -16.93 -7.17
N LYS A 48 11.48 -16.54 -5.91
CA LYS A 48 10.57 -16.85 -4.80
C LYS A 48 9.21 -16.21 -5.08
N ILE A 49 8.30 -17.00 -5.66
CA ILE A 49 6.94 -16.59 -5.95
C ILE A 49 6.03 -17.10 -4.85
N MET A 50 5.20 -16.22 -4.32
CA MET A 50 4.29 -16.58 -3.24
C MET A 50 3.05 -17.28 -3.79
N THR A 51 2.68 -18.38 -3.15
CA THR A 51 1.35 -19.01 -3.26
C THR A 51 0.28 -18.09 -2.67
N ASN A 52 -0.99 -18.35 -2.99
CA ASN A 52 -2.11 -17.57 -2.42
C ASN A 52 -2.17 -17.63 -0.88
N LYS A 53 -1.69 -18.74 -0.28
CA LYS A 53 -1.60 -18.91 1.18
C LYS A 53 -0.48 -18.03 1.76
N GLU A 54 0.69 -18.02 1.11
CA GLU A 54 1.82 -17.16 1.50
C GLU A 54 1.47 -15.69 1.33
N VAL A 55 0.80 -15.30 0.25
CA VAL A 55 0.29 -13.93 0.08
C VAL A 55 -0.65 -13.54 1.22
N LYS A 56 -1.55 -14.44 1.65
CA LYS A 56 -2.42 -14.18 2.81
C LYS A 56 -1.59 -13.95 4.07
N ARG A 57 -0.64 -14.84 4.36
CA ARG A 57 0.23 -14.73 5.54
C ARG A 57 1.07 -13.46 5.54
N PHE A 58 1.64 -13.11 4.39
CA PHE A 58 2.38 -11.88 4.17
C PHE A 58 1.52 -10.64 4.40
N MET A 59 0.31 -10.60 3.82
CA MET A 59 -0.58 -9.45 3.95
C MET A 59 -1.02 -9.24 5.40
N MET A 60 -1.32 -10.30 6.16
CA MET A 60 -1.74 -10.18 7.57
C MET A 60 -0.73 -9.41 8.44
N THR A 61 0.57 -9.52 8.15
CA THR A 61 1.62 -8.76 8.85
C THR A 61 1.42 -7.24 8.75
N TYR A 62 0.82 -6.76 7.67
CA TYR A 62 0.60 -5.34 7.39
C TYR A 62 -0.84 -4.87 7.63
N GLU A 63 -1.75 -5.78 8.00
CA GLU A 63 -3.18 -5.48 8.11
C GLU A 63 -3.46 -4.37 9.12
N ARG A 64 -2.97 -4.52 10.36
CA ARG A 64 -3.14 -3.51 11.41
C ARG A 64 -2.64 -2.13 10.99
N LEU A 65 -1.44 -2.07 10.41
CA LEU A 65 -0.84 -0.81 9.97
C LEU A 65 -1.65 -0.18 8.83
N THR A 66 -2.11 -0.98 7.86
CA THR A 66 -2.88 -0.51 6.71
C THR A 66 -4.25 0.02 7.12
N LEU A 67 -4.93 -0.66 8.04
CA LEU A 67 -6.22 -0.21 8.58
C LEU A 67 -6.06 1.10 9.37
N GLN A 68 -4.96 1.27 10.09
CA GLN A 68 -4.64 2.54 10.74
C GLN A 68 -4.37 3.65 9.71
N MET A 69 -3.62 3.34 8.66
CA MET A 69 -3.36 4.28 7.55
C MET A 69 -4.64 4.74 6.85
N PHE A 70 -5.68 3.89 6.74
CA PHE A 70 -6.97 4.31 6.17
C PHE A 70 -7.64 5.45 6.96
N LYS A 71 -7.36 5.55 8.26
CA LYS A 71 -7.89 6.60 9.14
C LYS A 71 -6.98 7.83 9.19
N ASP A 72 -5.67 7.61 9.21
CA ASP A 72 -4.70 8.66 9.49
C ASP A 72 -4.16 9.34 8.24
N MET A 73 -3.87 8.57 7.18
CA MET A 73 -3.25 9.10 5.96
C MET A 73 -4.12 10.16 5.26
N PRO A 74 -5.46 10.01 5.19
CA PRO A 74 -6.29 11.07 4.64
C PRO A 74 -6.21 12.40 5.39
N LYS A 75 -5.82 12.42 6.67
CA LYS A 75 -5.73 13.65 7.46
C LYS A 75 -4.40 14.38 7.24
N ILE A 76 -3.31 13.63 7.06
CA ILE A 76 -1.96 14.18 6.92
C ILE A 76 -1.53 14.41 5.47
N SER A 77 -2.24 13.82 4.50
CA SER A 77 -1.85 13.89 3.10
C SER A 77 -2.40 15.12 2.41
N LYS A 78 -1.53 15.80 1.65
CA LYS A 78 -1.89 16.96 0.84
C LYS A 78 -2.74 16.58 -0.37
N VAL A 79 -2.56 15.36 -0.88
CA VAL A 79 -3.39 14.81 -1.96
C VAL A 79 -3.82 13.40 -1.59
N VAL A 80 -5.09 13.08 -1.76
CA VAL A 80 -5.64 11.74 -1.60
C VAL A 80 -6.28 11.31 -2.92
N LEU A 81 -5.68 10.30 -3.55
CA LEU A 81 -6.18 9.69 -4.79
C LEU A 81 -6.91 8.40 -4.41
N SER A 82 -8.23 8.38 -4.56
CA SER A 82 -9.01 7.18 -4.30
C SER A 82 -9.04 6.28 -5.53
N LEU A 83 -8.72 5.01 -5.33
CA LEU A 83 -8.66 4.01 -6.37
C LEU A 83 -9.89 3.09 -6.34
N ASN A 84 -10.45 2.82 -7.51
CA ASN A 84 -11.47 1.79 -7.70
C ASN A 84 -10.83 0.39 -7.83
N LYS A 85 -11.65 -0.67 -7.94
CA LYS A 85 -11.19 -2.07 -8.06
C LYS A 85 -10.26 -2.36 -9.25
N PHE A 86 -10.26 -1.50 -10.25
CA PHE A 86 -9.44 -1.60 -11.47
C PHE A 86 -8.15 -0.78 -11.40
N HIS A 87 -7.79 -0.22 -10.24
CA HIS A 87 -6.66 0.71 -10.04
C HIS A 87 -6.83 2.06 -10.74
N GLN A 88 -8.05 2.42 -11.15
CA GLN A 88 -8.32 3.74 -11.72
C GLN A 88 -8.64 4.73 -10.60
N ILE A 89 -8.16 5.97 -10.75
CA ILE A 89 -8.50 7.06 -9.85
C ILE A 89 -9.96 7.44 -10.11
N ASN A 90 -10.80 7.35 -9.08
CA ASN A 90 -12.21 7.74 -9.18
C ASN A 90 -12.54 9.00 -8.36
N ASN A 91 -11.63 9.44 -7.49
CA ASN A 91 -11.78 10.68 -6.74
C ASN A 91 -10.40 11.22 -6.34
N ILE A 92 -10.27 12.54 -6.33
CA ILE A 92 -9.06 13.25 -5.91
C ILE A 92 -9.48 14.29 -4.87
N ARG A 93 -8.86 14.25 -3.70
CA ARG A 93 -9.03 15.27 -2.66
C ARG A 93 -7.71 15.99 -2.41
N PHE A 94 -7.73 17.31 -2.50
CA PHE A 94 -6.62 18.16 -2.08
C PHE A 94 -6.88 18.65 -0.66
N ALA A 95 -5.86 18.61 0.20
CA ALA A 95 -5.91 19.31 1.47
C ALA A 95 -5.62 20.79 1.20
N SER A 96 -6.47 21.65 1.76
CA SER A 96 -6.31 23.10 1.78
C SER A 96 -5.01 23.51 2.46
#